data_AF-L7DYG8-F1
#
_entry.id   AF-L7DYG8-F1
#
_cell.length_a   1.000
_cell.length_b   1.000
_cell.length_c   1.000
_cell.angle_alpha   90.00
_cell.angle_beta   90.00
_cell.angle_gamma   90.00
#
_symmetry.space_group_name_H-M   'P 1'
#
loop_
_entity.id
_entity.type
_entity.pdbx_description
1 polymer ?
#
loop_
_entity_poly.entity_id
_entity_poly.type
_entity_poly.pdbx_seq_one_letter_code
_entity_poly.pdbx_strand_id
1 'polypeptide(L)' 'MTERLEQAIAQLQTLSTDQQEAIATLILAELEEEKRWNDSFARSPNLLAKLAAEAMAEHRLGKTQELDPETL' A
#
# COMPACT_ATOMS: atom_id res chain seq x y z
N MET A 1 -7.29 21.18 -10.18
CA MET A 1 -7.93 20.20 -9.28
C MET A 1 -8.81 19.30 -10.16
N THR A 2 -9.04 18.04 -9.80
CA THR A 2 -10.06 17.24 -10.51
C THR A 2 -11.45 17.59 -9.97
N GLU A 3 -12.49 17.48 -10.78
CA GLU A 3 -13.87 17.78 -10.36
C GLU A 3 -14.28 17.00 -9.10
N ARG A 4 -13.87 15.73 -8.99
CA ARG A 4 -14.13 14.88 -7.82
C ARG A 4 -13.45 15.41 -6.55
N LEU A 5 -12.22 15.90 -6.66
CA LEU A 5 -11.50 16.45 -5.52
C LEU A 5 -12.09 17.80 -5.08
N GLU A 6 -12.53 18.63 -6.03
CA GLU A 6 -13.25 19.87 -5.72
C GLU A 6 -14.56 19.59 -4.98
N GLN A 7 -15.34 18.63 -5.44
CA GLN A 7 -16.58 18.20 -4.77
C GLN A 7 -16.32 17.69 -3.35
N ALA A 8 -15.26 16.89 -3.15
CA ALA A 8 -14.89 16.39 -1.83
C ALA A 8 -14.52 17.54 -0.87
N ILE A 9 -13.69 18.49 -1.32
CA ILE A 9 -13.31 19.67 -0.53
C ILE A 9 -14.54 20.51 -0.18
N ALA A 10 -15.44 20.75 -1.14
CA ALA A 10 -16.66 21.51 -0.91
C ALA A 10 -17.55 20.86 0.16
N GLN A 11 -17.65 19.52 0.18
CA GLN A 11 -18.38 18.82 1.24
C GLN A 11 -17.68 18.93 2.60
N LEU A 12 -16.37 18.78 2.65
CA LEU A 12 -15.60 18.92 3.89
C LEU A 12 -15.78 20.30 4.54
N GLN A 13 -15.83 21.36 3.73
CA GLN A 13 -16.05 22.73 4.21
C GLN A 13 -17.38 22.94 4.94
N THR A 14 -18.37 22.06 4.73
CA THR A 14 -19.67 22.14 5.42
C THR A 14 -19.68 21.48 6.80
N LEU A 15 -18.63 20.73 7.15
CA LEU A 15 -18.52 20.01 8.42
C LEU A 15 -18.00 20.91 9.55
N SER A 16 -18.14 20.46 10.80
CA SER A 16 -17.50 21.13 11.93
C SER A 16 -15.98 21.08 11.84
N THR A 17 -15.28 22.03 12.49
CA THR A 17 -13.81 22.10 12.50
C THR A 17 -13.19 20.79 12.99
N ASP A 18 -13.73 20.18 14.04
CA ASP A 18 -13.22 18.91 14.57
C ASP A 18 -13.31 17.77 13.55
N GLN A 19 -14.41 17.72 12.79
CA GLN A 19 -14.57 16.73 11.71
C GLN A 19 -13.65 17.01 10.53
N GLN A 20 -13.46 18.28 10.16
CA GLN A 20 -12.52 18.67 9.11
C GLN A 20 -11.10 18.24 9.47
N GLU A 21 -10.67 18.50 10.71
CA GLU A 21 -9.34 18.16 11.21
C GLU A 21 -9.11 16.65 11.28
N ALA A 22 -10.11 15.90 11.77
CA ALA A 22 -10.05 14.44 11.82
C ALA A 22 -9.88 13.83 10.42
N ILE A 23 -10.64 14.32 9.43
CA ILE A 23 -10.56 13.82 8.06
C ILE A 23 -9.24 14.26 7.40
N ALA A 24 -8.80 15.50 7.61
CA ALA A 24 -7.53 15.99 7.09
C ALA A 24 -6.35 15.15 7.60
N THR A 25 -6.35 14.81 8.89
CA THR A 25 -5.34 13.95 9.51
C THR A 25 -5.27 12.58 8.82
N LEU A 26 -6.43 11.95 8.56
CA LEU A 26 -6.49 10.65 7.88
C LEU A 26 -5.95 10.72 6.45
N ILE A 27 -6.35 11.74 5.68
CA ILE A 27 -5.91 11.93 4.29
C ILE A 27 -4.39 12.15 4.24
N LEU A 28 -3.86 13.01 5.11
CA LEU A 28 -2.42 13.30 5.14
C LEU A 28 -1.59 12.07 5.52
N ALA A 29 -2.06 11.28 6.49
CA ALA A 29 -1.40 10.04 6.88
C ALA A 29 -1.36 9.03 5.71
N GLU A 30 -2.48 8.83 5.01
CA GLU A 30 -2.56 7.93 3.85
C GLU A 30 -1.59 8.38 2.73
N LEU A 31 -1.54 9.67 2.43
CA LEU A 31 -0.63 10.20 1.42
C LEU A 31 0.86 10.02 1.79
N GLU A 32 1.19 10.15 3.08
CA GLU A 32 2.55 9.88 3.55
C GLU A 32 2.88 8.38 3.52
N GLU A 33 1.94 7.51 3.88
CA GLU A 33 2.08 6.06 3.77
C GLU A 33 2.30 5.61 2.33
N GLU A 34 1.46 6.07 1.39
CA GLU A 34 1.57 5.77 -0.04
C GLU A 34 2.93 6.23 -0.58
N LYS A 35 3.41 7.41 -0.18
CA LYS A 35 4.74 7.89 -0.55
C LYS A 35 5.84 6.97 -0.02
N ARG A 36 5.81 6.64 1.28
CA ARG A 36 6.81 5.74 1.90
C ARG A 36 6.81 4.36 1.25
N TRP A 37 5.62 3.84 0.92
CA TRP A 37 5.48 2.56 0.23
C TRP A 37 6.10 2.61 -1.17
N ASN A 38 5.76 3.61 -1.98
CA ASN A 38 6.32 3.79 -3.31
C ASN A 38 7.85 3.93 -3.28
N ASP A 39 8.38 4.73 -2.36
CA ASP A 39 9.81 4.90 -2.18
C ASP A 39 10.51 3.59 -1.78
N SER A 40 9.92 2.83 -0.87
CA SER A 40 10.43 1.52 -0.44
C SER A 40 10.42 0.50 -1.58
N PHE A 41 9.28 0.41 -2.27
CA PHE A 41 9.07 -0.53 -3.36
C PHE A 41 10.00 -0.25 -4.54
N ALA A 42 10.19 1.03 -4.92
CA ALA A 42 11.09 1.43 -5.99
C ALA A 42 12.55 0.99 -5.76
N ARG A 43 12.98 0.83 -4.50
CA ARG A 43 14.33 0.35 -4.14
C ARG A 43 14.44 -1.18 -4.00
N SER A 44 13.32 -1.87 -4.00
CA SER A 44 13.24 -3.32 -3.79
C SER A 44 13.51 -4.25 -4.99
N PRO A 45 13.56 -3.84 -6.28
CA PRO A 45 13.58 -4.79 -7.41
C PRO A 45 14.70 -5.83 -7.37
N ASN A 46 15.94 -5.43 -7.04
CA ASN A 46 17.06 -6.36 -6.98
C ASN A 46 16.90 -7.38 -5.83
N LEU A 47 16.39 -6.94 -4.68
CA LEU A 47 16.12 -7.82 -3.54
C LEU A 47 15.00 -8.81 -3.88
N LEU A 48 13.89 -8.33 -4.45
CA LEU A 48 12.76 -9.17 -4.86
C LEU A 48 13.19 -10.18 -5.94
N ALA A 49 14.01 -9.77 -6.91
CA ALA A 49 14.54 -10.67 -7.94
C ALA A 49 15.41 -11.79 -7.33
N LYS A 50 16.23 -11.45 -6.34
CA LYS A 50 17.03 -12.44 -5.61
C LYS A 50 16.14 -13.43 -4.86
N LEU A 51 15.16 -12.95 -4.09
CA LEU A 51 14.22 -13.79 -3.36
C LEU A 51 13.42 -14.70 -4.30
N ALA A 52 12.97 -14.19 -5.44
CA ALA A 52 12.29 -14.97 -6.46
C ALA A 52 13.19 -16.07 -7.05
N ALA A 53 14.45 -15.76 -7.35
CA ALA A 53 15.41 -16.73 -7.85
C ALA A 53 15.70 -17.84 -6.82
N GLU A 54 15.81 -17.48 -5.54
CA GLU A 54 15.99 -18.43 -4.43
C GLU A 54 14.77 -19.35 -4.29
N ALA A 55 13.56 -18.81 -4.21
CA ALA A 55 12.33 -19.59 -4.14
C ALA A 55 12.17 -20.56 -5.33
N MET A 56 12.50 -20.11 -6.55
CA MET A 56 12.48 -20.96 -7.74
C MET A 56 13.58 -22.04 -7.72
N ALA A 57 14.72 -21.79 -7.09
CA ALA A 57 15.75 -22.80 -6.89
C ALA A 57 15.28 -23.86 -5.88
N GLU A 58 14.68 -23.44 -4.77
CA GLU A 58 14.14 -24.36 -3.75
C GLU A 58 13.03 -25.24 -4.31
N HIS A 59 12.10 -24.66 -5.08
CA HIS A 59 11.04 -25.42 -5.74
C HIS A 59 11.60 -26.48 -6.70
N ARG A 60 12.60 -26.11 -7.53
CA ARG A 60 13.27 -27.06 -8.44
C ARG A 60 14.01 -28.18 -7.71
N LEU A 61 14.45 -27.93 -6.47
CA LEU A 61 15.07 -28.94 -5.60
C LEU A 61 14.04 -29.78 -4.81
N GLY A 62 12.74 -29.58 -5.03
CA GLY A 62 11.68 -30.28 -4.30
C GLY A 62 11.57 -29.89 -2.83
N LYS A 63 12.05 -28.71 -2.45
CA LYS A 63 12.04 -28.19 -1.07
C LYS A 63 10.77 -27.42 -0.73
N THR A 64 9.85 -27.27 -1.67
CA THR A 64 8.57 -26.59 -1.45
C THR A 64 7.42 -27.60 -1.45
N GLN A 65 6.32 -27.23 -0.82
CA GLN A 65 5.08 -27.99 -0.80
C GLN A 65 3.93 -27.14 -1.35
N GLU A 66 2.88 -27.79 -1.80
CA GLU A 66 1.65 -27.10 -2.20
C GLU A 66 1.02 -26.41 -0.99
N LEU A 67 0.52 -25.19 -1.21
CA LEU A 67 -0.19 -24.44 -0.18
C LEU A 67 -1.62 -24.98 -0.09
N ASP A 68 -2.01 -25.47 1.09
CA ASP A 68 -3.40 -25.81 1.41
C ASP A 68 -4.06 -24.66 2.18
N PRO A 69 -4.92 -23.84 1.54
CA PRO A 69 -5.52 -22.66 2.16
C PRO A 69 -6.42 -22.96 3.36
N GLU A 70 -6.95 -24.18 3.47
CA GLU A 70 -7.85 -24.59 4.56
C GLU A 70 -7.09 -24.92 5.85
N THR A 71 -5.75 -24.93 5.79
CA THR A 71 -4.87 -25.24 6.93
C THR A 71 -4.00 -24.05 7.37
N LEU A 72 -4.25 -22.86 6.81
CA LEU A 72 -3.55 -21.61 7.13
C LEU A 72 -3.97 -21.00 8.47
#